data_AF-A0A0W4ZTG9-F1
#
_entry.id   AF-A0A0W4ZTG9-F1
#
_cell.length_a   1.000
_cell.length_b   1.000
_cell.length_c   1.000
_cell.angle_alpha   90.00
_cell.angle_beta   90.00
_cell.angle_gamma   90.00
#
_symmetry.space_group_name_H-M   'P 1'
#
loop_
_entity.id
_entity.type
_entity.pdbx_description
1 polymer ?
#
loop_
_entity_poly.entity_id
_entity_poly.type
_entity_poly.pdbx_seq_one_letter_code
_entity_poly.pdbx_strand_id
1 'polypeptide(L)'
;MHAEHCFLALLVPPVSTQISQLLPLSRSHLNYKYKYTSKNIKMSSITRTLKNLKKIGLSAFGHQMQTIGDTKYGKVVGVDSYGNTYYENMEEAPNRTRWVDYKSSQYDASQVEPEWHAWMRHMVDEVPSKKTRSDGSSENIDAPSWKKPFQPNLTFSRGAYKPYNTVSPSYSAWVSNTKRK
;
A
#
# COMPACT_ATOMS: atom_id res chain seq x y z
N MET A 1 78.62 16.97 22.34
CA MET A 1 78.52 17.62 21.02
C MET A 1 77.27 17.09 20.33
N HIS A 2 76.38 18.00 19.90
CA HIS A 2 75.12 17.80 19.13
C HIS A 2 73.95 17.21 19.95
N ALA A 3 72.90 17.95 20.33
CA ALA A 3 71.86 18.67 19.54
C ALA A 3 71.10 17.67 18.64
N GLU A 4 69.77 17.47 18.65
CA GLU A 4 68.68 18.45 18.65
C GLU A 4 67.30 17.86 19.06
N HIS A 5 66.44 18.76 19.56
CA HIS A 5 64.99 18.92 19.34
C HIS A 5 64.09 17.74 18.93
N CYS A 6 63.07 17.47 19.75
CA CYS A 6 61.67 17.37 19.30
C CYS A 6 60.73 17.75 20.46
N PHE A 7 60.18 18.96 20.37
CA PHE A 7 59.11 19.50 21.21
C PHE A 7 57.77 19.35 20.46
N LEU A 8 56.67 19.44 21.22
CA LEU A 8 55.26 19.65 20.84
C LEU A 8 54.34 18.42 20.92
N ALA A 9 53.14 18.49 21.45
CA ALA A 9 52.50 19.35 22.46
C ALA A 9 51.11 18.71 22.65
N LEU A 10 50.73 18.46 23.90
CA LEU A 10 49.37 18.15 24.31
C LEU A 10 48.43 19.27 23.87
N LEU A 11 47.21 18.94 23.40
CA LEU A 11 45.99 19.74 23.61
C LEU A 11 44.76 18.95 23.15
N VAL A 12 43.95 18.54 24.13
CA VAL A 12 42.59 17.99 23.96
C VAL A 12 41.63 19.15 23.66
N PRO A 13 40.82 19.10 22.59
CA PRO A 13 39.71 20.04 22.43
C PRO A 13 38.38 19.52 23.05
N PRO A 14 37.53 20.44 23.54
CA PRO A 14 36.37 20.15 24.41
C PRO A 14 35.08 19.77 23.66
N VAL A 15 34.22 19.04 24.38
CA VAL A 15 32.83 18.74 24.02
C VAL A 15 32.01 20.04 23.94
N SER A 16 31.46 20.34 22.76
CA SER A 16 30.36 21.31 22.60
C SER A 16 29.45 20.91 21.43
N THR A 17 28.24 20.52 21.79
CA THR A 17 26.95 20.87 21.17
C THR A 17 26.97 21.36 19.71
N GLN A 18 26.56 20.49 18.78
CA GLN A 18 25.85 20.87 17.56
C GLN A 18 24.69 19.89 17.31
N ILE A 19 23.51 20.37 17.69
CA ILE A 19 22.20 19.92 17.20
C ILE A 19 22.15 20.28 15.70
N SER A 20 21.45 19.47 14.89
CA SER A 20 20.98 19.79 13.52
C SER A 20 21.92 19.46 12.35
N GLN A 21 21.96 18.20 11.93
CA GLN A 21 22.08 17.86 10.50
C GLN A 21 21.05 16.78 10.14
N LEU A 22 19.78 17.19 10.17
CA LEU A 22 18.73 16.50 9.43
C LEU A 22 18.95 16.78 7.94
N LEU A 23 18.95 15.73 7.14
CA LEU A 23 18.97 15.79 5.68
C LEU A 23 17.97 16.84 5.18
N PRO A 24 18.35 17.72 4.23
CA PRO A 24 17.37 18.58 3.58
C PRO A 24 16.47 17.69 2.71
N LEU A 25 15.34 17.26 3.26
CA LEU A 25 14.21 16.80 2.46
C LEU A 25 13.84 17.97 1.55
N SER A 26 14.22 17.85 0.27
CA SER A 26 13.89 18.79 -0.79
C SER A 26 12.41 19.15 -0.69
N ARG A 27 12.15 20.37 -0.23
CA ARG A 27 10.82 20.95 -0.05
C ARG A 27 10.31 21.48 -1.38
N SER A 28 10.26 20.62 -2.39
CA SER A 28 9.59 20.90 -3.66
C SER A 28 8.35 20.01 -3.76
N HIS A 29 7.21 20.63 -4.03
CA HIS A 29 5.87 20.02 -4.13
C HIS A 29 5.05 19.84 -2.84
N LEU A 30 4.98 20.89 -2.00
CA LEU A 30 3.73 21.17 -1.28
C LEU A 30 2.81 22.05 -2.15
N ASN A 31 2.44 21.53 -3.31
CA ASN A 31 1.34 22.04 -4.13
C ASN A 31 0.25 20.96 -4.22
N TYR A 32 -0.08 20.36 -3.08
CA TYR A 32 -1.32 19.59 -2.94
C TYR A 32 -2.47 20.57 -2.85
N LYS A 33 -2.83 21.13 -4.00
CA LYS A 33 -4.03 21.94 -4.18
C LYS A 33 -5.21 20.98 -4.02
N TYR A 34 -5.70 20.83 -2.79
CA TYR A 34 -6.86 20.02 -2.47
C TYR A 34 -8.00 20.34 -3.43
N LYS A 35 -8.20 19.47 -4.41
CA LYS A 35 -9.18 19.63 -5.50
C LYS A 35 -10.57 19.20 -5.01
N TYR A 36 -10.90 19.48 -3.75
CA TYR A 36 -12.21 19.26 -3.16
C TYR A 36 -12.96 20.58 -3.26
N THR A 37 -13.75 20.74 -4.31
CA THR A 37 -14.67 21.86 -4.41
C THR A 37 -15.77 21.69 -3.36
N SER A 38 -15.58 22.29 -2.19
CA SER A 38 -16.51 22.34 -1.05
C SER A 38 -17.95 22.79 -1.43
N LYS A 39 -18.11 23.45 -2.58
CA LYS A 39 -19.36 24.11 -2.99
C LYS A 39 -20.51 23.20 -3.43
N ASN A 40 -20.36 21.86 -3.46
CA ASN A 40 -21.43 20.95 -3.91
C ASN A 40 -21.36 19.54 -3.29
N ILE A 41 -21.15 19.42 -1.97
CA ILE A 41 -21.26 18.12 -1.29
C ILE A 41 -22.76 17.73 -1.27
N LYS A 42 -23.18 16.90 -2.23
CA LYS A 42 -24.55 16.37 -2.26
C LYS A 42 -24.67 15.21 -1.28
N MET A 43 -25.25 15.48 -0.12
CA MET A 43 -25.64 14.48 0.88
C MET A 43 -26.56 13.41 0.28
N SER A 44 -26.66 12.25 0.95
CA SER A 44 -27.52 11.13 0.57
C SER A 44 -28.97 11.57 0.35
N SER A 45 -29.33 11.78 -0.92
CA SER A 45 -30.66 12.18 -1.35
C SER A 45 -31.19 11.15 -2.35
N ILE A 46 -32.49 10.92 -2.33
CA ILE A 46 -33.20 10.10 -3.33
C ILE A 46 -32.87 10.60 -4.75
N THR A 47 -32.70 11.92 -4.91
CA THR A 47 -32.29 12.53 -6.19
C THR A 47 -30.90 12.08 -6.65
N ARG A 48 -29.97 11.83 -5.73
CA ARG A 48 -28.62 11.29 -6.03
C ARG A 48 -28.75 9.85 -6.53
N THR A 49 -29.53 9.02 -5.84
CA THR A 49 -29.76 7.61 -6.21
C THR A 49 -30.40 7.50 -7.60
N LEU A 50 -31.44 8.29 -7.90
CA LEU A 50 -32.08 8.30 -9.21
C LEU A 50 -31.15 8.82 -10.32
N LYS A 51 -30.33 9.85 -10.03
CA LYS A 51 -29.33 10.36 -10.98
C LYS A 51 -28.28 9.29 -11.29
N ASN A 52 -27.82 8.56 -10.27
CA ASN A 52 -26.83 7.49 -10.42
C ASN A 52 -27.43 6.30 -11.17
N LEU A 53 -28.67 5.91 -10.86
CA LEU A 53 -29.43 4.88 -11.59
C LEU A 53 -29.47 5.17 -13.09
N LYS A 54 -29.79 6.41 -13.48
CA LYS A 54 -29.83 6.81 -14.90
C LYS A 54 -28.46 6.74 -15.58
N LYS A 55 -27.37 7.02 -14.85
CA LYS A 55 -26.01 7.00 -15.40
C LYS A 55 -25.44 5.60 -15.55
N ILE A 56 -25.75 4.71 -14.62
CA ILE A 56 -25.16 3.36 -14.51
C ILE A 56 -25.99 2.33 -15.28
N GLY A 57 -27.32 2.45 -15.25
CA GLY A 57 -28.27 1.47 -15.78
C GLY A 57 -28.79 0.49 -14.73
N LEU A 58 -29.88 -0.21 -15.05
CA LEU A 58 -30.60 -1.10 -14.12
C LEU A 58 -29.79 -2.32 -13.68
N SER A 59 -29.05 -2.95 -14.61
CA SER A 59 -28.26 -4.15 -14.31
C SER A 59 -27.12 -3.85 -13.34
N ALA A 60 -26.32 -2.84 -13.64
CA ALA A 60 -25.22 -2.44 -12.76
C ALA A 60 -25.71 -1.82 -11.45
N PHE A 61 -26.89 -1.19 -11.43
CA PHE A 61 -27.55 -0.81 -10.18
C PHE A 61 -27.88 -2.03 -9.32
N GLY A 62 -28.48 -3.09 -9.89
CA GLY A 62 -28.79 -4.32 -9.16
C GLY A 62 -27.54 -4.97 -8.55
N HIS A 63 -26.46 -5.05 -9.33
CA HIS A 63 -25.16 -5.53 -8.86
C HIS A 63 -24.63 -4.70 -7.69
N GLN A 64 -24.58 -3.37 -7.84
CA GLN A 64 -24.10 -2.46 -6.78
C GLN A 64 -24.95 -2.54 -5.52
N MET A 65 -26.26 -2.72 -5.64
CA MET A 65 -27.14 -2.88 -4.48
C MET A 65 -26.88 -4.18 -3.72
N GLN A 66 -26.46 -5.24 -4.42
CA GLN A 66 -26.12 -6.52 -3.78
C GLN A 66 -24.71 -6.52 -3.17
N THR A 67 -23.74 -5.83 -3.78
CA THR A 67 -22.34 -5.84 -3.33
C THR A 67 -22.01 -4.67 -2.40
N ILE A 68 -22.23 -3.44 -2.84
CA ILE A 68 -21.84 -2.21 -2.14
C ILE A 68 -22.96 -1.73 -1.21
N GLY A 69 -24.23 -1.98 -1.57
CA GLY A 69 -25.40 -1.44 -0.88
C GLY A 69 -25.63 0.05 -1.11
N ASP A 70 -24.92 0.66 -2.07
CA ASP A 70 -25.04 2.07 -2.43
C ASP A 70 -24.88 2.24 -3.96
N THR A 71 -25.58 3.23 -4.50
CA THR A 71 -25.46 3.60 -5.91
C THR A 71 -24.32 4.58 -6.09
N LYS A 72 -23.31 4.17 -6.86
CA LYS A 72 -22.13 4.97 -7.13
C LYS A 72 -21.80 4.95 -8.60
N TYR A 73 -21.60 6.14 -9.15
CA TYR A 73 -21.12 6.31 -10.52
C TYR A 73 -19.74 6.95 -10.46
N GLY A 74 -18.82 6.49 -11.30
CA GLY A 74 -17.46 7.02 -11.38
C GLY A 74 -16.75 6.60 -12.65
N LYS A 75 -15.58 7.19 -12.87
CA LYS A 75 -14.69 6.80 -13.96
C LYS A 75 -13.93 5.54 -13.56
N VAL A 76 -13.86 4.56 -14.45
CA VAL A 76 -12.98 3.39 -14.29
C VAL A 76 -11.53 3.86 -14.39
N VAL A 77 -10.76 3.60 -13.34
CA VAL A 77 -9.34 3.97 -13.23
C VAL A 77 -8.46 2.86 -13.76
N GLY A 78 -8.78 1.61 -13.41
CA GLY A 78 -8.04 0.42 -13.84
C GLY A 78 -8.58 -0.85 -13.20
N VAL A 79 -7.95 -1.96 -13.55
CA VAL A 79 -8.26 -3.31 -13.05
C VAL A 79 -6.97 -3.91 -12.51
N ASP A 80 -7.03 -4.60 -11.37
CA ASP A 80 -5.87 -5.32 -10.82
C ASP A 80 -5.67 -6.71 -11.47
N SER A 81 -4.63 -7.44 -11.04
CA SER A 81 -4.38 -8.79 -11.55
C SER A 81 -5.42 -9.82 -11.08
N TYR A 82 -6.08 -9.56 -9.95
CA TYR A 82 -7.17 -10.38 -9.42
C TYR A 82 -8.49 -10.17 -10.19
N GLY A 83 -8.58 -9.07 -10.94
CA GLY A 83 -9.72 -8.65 -11.73
C GLY A 83 -10.70 -7.72 -11.01
N ASN A 84 -10.32 -7.17 -9.85
CA ASN A 84 -11.08 -6.12 -9.17
C ASN A 84 -10.97 -4.81 -9.96
N THR A 85 -12.09 -4.10 -10.10
CA THR A 85 -12.15 -2.84 -10.86
C THR A 85 -12.20 -1.64 -9.92
N TYR A 86 -11.37 -0.64 -10.19
CA TYR A 86 -11.25 0.55 -9.35
C TYR A 86 -11.88 1.76 -10.01
N TYR A 87 -12.59 2.56 -9.21
CA TYR A 87 -13.34 3.72 -9.67
C TYR A 87 -13.00 4.97 -8.88
N GLU A 88 -13.09 6.12 -9.54
CA GLU A 88 -12.92 7.44 -8.92
C GLU A 88 -14.04 8.41 -9.33
N ASN A 89 -14.52 9.19 -8.36
CA ASN A 89 -15.44 10.30 -8.56
C ASN A 89 -15.19 11.41 -7.52
N MET A 90 -14.80 12.60 -7.98
CA MET A 90 -14.54 13.77 -7.13
C MET A 90 -15.80 14.54 -6.72
N GLU A 91 -16.98 14.19 -7.25
CA GLU A 91 -18.26 14.82 -6.88
C GLU A 91 -18.83 14.28 -5.56
N GLU A 92 -18.32 13.14 -5.08
CA GLU A 92 -18.75 12.51 -3.83
C GLU A 92 -18.03 13.13 -2.62
N ALA A 93 -18.55 12.85 -1.42
CA ALA A 93 -17.96 13.30 -0.16
C ALA A 93 -16.49 12.83 -0.02
N PRO A 94 -15.65 13.58 0.72
CA PRO A 94 -14.28 13.14 1.02
C PRO A 94 -14.28 11.73 1.63
N ASN A 95 -13.28 10.91 1.30
CA ASN A 95 -13.16 9.48 1.62
C ASN A 95 -14.19 8.54 0.95
N ARG A 96 -15.18 9.07 0.20
CA ARG A 96 -16.10 8.26 -0.63
C ARG A 96 -15.83 8.39 -2.14
N THR A 97 -14.79 9.15 -2.50
CA THR A 97 -14.43 9.46 -3.87
C THR A 97 -13.82 8.28 -4.63
N ARG A 98 -13.15 7.36 -3.94
CA ARG A 98 -12.56 6.14 -4.51
C ARG A 98 -13.27 4.91 -3.99
N TRP A 99 -13.51 3.92 -4.84
CA TRP A 99 -14.03 2.62 -4.42
C TRP A 99 -13.58 1.51 -5.36
N VAL A 100 -13.74 0.27 -4.89
CA VAL A 100 -13.43 -0.96 -5.61
C VAL A 100 -14.72 -1.75 -5.81
N ASP A 101 -14.86 -2.37 -6.98
CA ASP A 101 -15.82 -3.41 -7.26
C ASP A 101 -15.06 -4.74 -7.36
N TYR A 102 -15.36 -5.65 -6.44
CA TYR A 102 -14.67 -6.93 -6.36
C TYR A 102 -15.21 -7.89 -7.42
N LYS A 103 -14.32 -8.68 -8.02
CA LYS A 103 -14.71 -9.69 -8.99
C LYS A 103 -15.37 -10.91 -8.35
N SER A 104 -14.96 -11.26 -7.14
CA SER A 104 -15.46 -12.41 -6.40
C SER A 104 -16.79 -12.11 -5.70
N SER A 105 -17.72 -13.08 -5.70
CA SER A 105 -18.95 -12.98 -4.91
C SER A 105 -18.68 -13.05 -3.40
N GLN A 106 -17.67 -13.82 -2.98
CA GLN A 106 -17.12 -13.75 -1.62
C GLN A 106 -15.96 -12.77 -1.65
N TYR A 107 -16.29 -11.49 -1.51
CA TYR A 107 -15.31 -10.41 -1.45
C TYR A 107 -14.71 -10.30 -0.05
N ASP A 108 -13.43 -9.96 0.01
CA ASP A 108 -12.72 -9.64 1.24
C ASP A 108 -11.80 -8.44 1.01
N ALA A 109 -11.63 -7.58 2.01
CA ALA A 109 -10.77 -6.41 1.94
C ALA A 109 -9.31 -6.76 1.67
N SER A 110 -8.89 -7.98 2.07
CA SER A 110 -7.54 -8.48 1.83
C SER A 110 -7.26 -8.85 0.37
N GLN A 111 -8.26 -8.85 -0.53
CA GLN A 111 -8.10 -9.17 -1.96
C GLN A 111 -7.60 -7.98 -2.78
N VAL A 112 -7.50 -6.79 -2.18
CA VAL A 112 -6.94 -5.59 -2.84
C VAL A 112 -5.43 -5.67 -2.84
N GLU A 113 -4.81 -5.59 -4.02
CA GLU A 113 -3.35 -5.57 -4.14
C GLU A 113 -2.72 -4.40 -3.35
N PRO A 114 -1.47 -4.53 -2.88
CA PRO A 114 -0.84 -3.50 -2.03
C PRO A 114 -0.75 -2.13 -2.69
N GLU A 115 -0.52 -2.09 -4.00
CA GLU A 115 -0.38 -0.84 -4.75
C GLU A 115 -1.73 -0.11 -4.88
N TRP A 116 -2.78 -0.87 -5.20
CA TRP A 116 -4.15 -0.37 -5.23
C TRP A 116 -4.67 -0.01 -3.84
N HIS A 117 -4.25 -0.73 -2.80
CA HIS A 117 -4.58 -0.42 -1.41
C HIS A 117 -3.99 0.94 -0.97
N ALA A 118 -2.75 1.25 -1.35
CA ALA A 118 -2.14 2.56 -1.09
C ALA A 118 -2.91 3.70 -1.79
N TRP A 119 -3.31 3.49 -3.05
CA TRP A 119 -4.12 4.46 -3.80
C TRP A 119 -5.53 4.63 -3.21
N MET A 120 -6.21 3.54 -2.88
CA MET A 120 -7.54 3.54 -2.25
C MET A 120 -7.54 4.28 -0.91
N ARG A 121 -6.46 4.15 -0.14
CA ARG A 121 -6.32 4.78 1.17
C ARG A 121 -5.75 6.21 1.11
N HIS A 122 -5.71 6.82 -0.07
CA HIS A 122 -5.19 8.17 -0.29
C HIS A 122 -3.74 8.36 0.18
N MET A 123 -2.93 7.29 0.22
CA MET A 123 -1.49 7.40 0.53
C MET A 123 -0.70 7.91 -0.67
N VAL A 124 -1.15 7.55 -1.88
CA VAL A 124 -0.56 7.93 -3.16
C VAL A 124 -1.66 8.44 -4.07
N ASP A 125 -1.41 9.55 -4.77
CA ASP A 125 -2.36 10.11 -5.75
C ASP A 125 -2.21 9.50 -7.14
N GLU A 126 -1.03 8.99 -7.46
CA GLU A 126 -0.75 8.30 -8.71
C GLU A 126 -1.43 6.91 -8.73
N VAL A 127 -1.99 6.57 -9.89
CA VAL A 127 -2.65 5.28 -10.09
C VAL A 127 -1.58 4.21 -10.39
N PRO A 128 -1.66 3.00 -9.81
CA PRO A 128 -0.62 1.98 -9.96
C PRO A 128 -0.32 1.61 -11.42
N SER A 129 -1.34 1.64 -12.29
CA SER A 129 -1.20 1.37 -13.73
C SER A 129 -0.33 2.39 -14.49
N LYS A 130 -0.01 3.55 -13.92
CA LYS A 130 0.73 4.64 -14.58
C LYS A 130 2.16 4.83 -14.08
N LYS A 131 2.80 3.79 -13.54
CA LYS A 131 4.20 3.89 -13.13
C LYS A 131 5.11 4.02 -14.36
N THR A 132 5.31 5.28 -14.77
CA THR A 132 6.48 5.70 -15.54
C THR A 132 7.57 5.96 -14.51
N ARG A 133 8.76 5.40 -14.69
CA ARG A 133 9.91 5.70 -13.83
C ARG A 133 10.21 7.21 -13.85
N SER A 134 10.96 7.69 -12.86
CA SER A 134 11.45 9.09 -12.82
C SER A 134 12.37 9.46 -14.00
N ASP A 135 12.78 8.48 -14.81
CA ASP A 135 13.56 8.65 -16.04
C ASP A 135 12.69 8.67 -17.32
N GLY A 136 11.36 8.64 -17.22
CA GLY A 136 10.45 8.77 -18.36
C GLY A 136 10.21 7.48 -19.17
N SER A 137 10.79 6.35 -18.76
CA SER A 137 10.53 5.05 -19.40
C SER A 137 9.23 4.42 -18.89
N SER A 138 8.36 4.06 -19.84
CA SER A 138 7.07 3.40 -19.59
C SER A 138 7.22 1.87 -19.62
N GLU A 139 7.99 1.33 -18.69
CA GLU A 139 8.05 -0.11 -18.49
C GLU A 139 7.65 -0.41 -17.05
N ASN A 140 6.74 -1.39 -16.88
CA ASN A 140 6.44 -1.98 -15.57
C ASN A 140 7.79 -2.32 -14.94
N ILE A 141 8.14 -1.66 -13.83
CA ILE A 141 9.32 -2.03 -13.05
C ILE A 141 9.15 -3.52 -12.75
N ASP A 142 9.94 -4.38 -13.41
CA ASP A 142 9.99 -5.79 -13.12
C ASP A 142 10.10 -5.91 -11.60
N ALA A 143 9.05 -6.47 -11.00
CA ALA A 143 8.98 -6.66 -9.56
C ALA A 143 10.35 -7.20 -9.08
N PRO A 144 10.94 -6.66 -8.00
CA PRO A 144 12.22 -7.17 -7.52
C PRO A 144 12.17 -8.70 -7.42
N SER A 145 13.25 -9.40 -7.77
CA SER A 145 13.23 -10.88 -7.88
C SER A 145 12.74 -11.61 -6.62
N TRP A 146 12.84 -10.97 -5.46
CA TRP A 146 12.37 -11.47 -4.17
C TRP A 146 10.87 -11.20 -3.89
N LYS A 147 10.19 -10.38 -4.70
CA LYS A 147 8.78 -10.03 -4.52
C LYS A 147 7.91 -11.20 -4.95
N LYS A 148 7.19 -11.76 -3.99
CA LYS A 148 6.21 -12.83 -4.24
C LYS A 148 4.96 -12.24 -4.94
N PRO A 149 4.24 -13.07 -5.73
CA PRO A 149 2.92 -12.67 -6.21
C PRO A 149 2.00 -12.40 -5.03
N PHE A 150 1.06 -11.48 -5.23
CA PHE A 150 0.08 -11.11 -4.20
C PHE A 150 -0.82 -12.30 -3.85
N GLN A 151 -1.09 -12.48 -2.55
CA GLN A 151 -2.01 -13.46 -2.02
C GLN A 151 -2.93 -12.80 -0.98
N PRO A 152 -4.25 -13.04 -1.04
CA PRO A 152 -5.18 -12.52 -0.05
C PRO A 152 -5.01 -13.22 1.30
N ASN A 153 -5.73 -12.76 2.31
CA ASN A 153 -5.74 -13.38 3.63
C ASN A 153 -6.31 -14.81 3.56
N LEU A 154 -5.56 -15.77 4.09
CA LEU A 154 -5.90 -17.19 4.11
C LEU A 154 -6.36 -17.68 5.50
N THR A 155 -6.71 -16.77 6.40
CA THR A 155 -7.19 -17.09 7.75
C THR A 155 -8.43 -18.01 7.68
N PHE A 156 -8.53 -18.97 8.61
CA PHE A 156 -9.56 -20.03 8.63
C PHE A 156 -9.64 -20.92 7.37
N SER A 157 -8.66 -20.85 6.47
CA SER A 157 -8.54 -21.78 5.33
C SER A 157 -7.49 -22.86 5.57
N ARG A 158 -7.43 -23.85 4.68
CA ARG A 158 -6.36 -24.86 4.69
C ARG A 158 -4.96 -24.25 4.48
N GLY A 159 -4.88 -23.08 3.85
CA GLY A 159 -3.65 -22.30 3.61
C GLY A 159 -3.31 -21.30 4.73
N ALA A 160 -4.00 -21.33 5.87
CA ALA A 160 -3.70 -20.45 6.99
C ALA A 160 -2.26 -20.63 7.49
N TYR A 161 -1.64 -19.53 7.90
CA TYR A 161 -0.30 -19.57 8.52
C TYR A 161 -0.35 -20.37 9.82
N LYS A 162 0.54 -21.35 9.95
CA LYS A 162 0.71 -22.16 11.16
C LYS A 162 2.13 -21.94 11.69
N PRO A 163 2.30 -21.28 12.84
CA PRO A 163 3.62 -21.07 13.42
C PRO A 163 4.22 -22.43 13.80
N TYR A 164 5.53 -22.55 13.62
CA TYR A 164 6.32 -23.71 14.03
C TYR A 164 7.64 -23.23 14.60
N ASN A 165 8.33 -24.10 15.32
CA ASN A 165 9.66 -23.80 15.81
C ASN A 165 10.66 -23.84 14.66
N THR A 166 11.27 -22.70 14.34
CA THR A 166 12.30 -22.60 13.29
C THR A 166 13.68 -23.05 13.75
N VAL A 167 13.91 -23.20 15.07
CA VAL A 167 15.18 -23.68 15.59
C VAL A 167 15.22 -25.21 15.63
N SER A 168 16.37 -25.77 15.28
CA SER A 168 16.67 -27.16 15.58
C SER A 168 16.79 -27.36 17.09
N PRO A 169 16.51 -28.57 17.62
CA PRO A 169 16.76 -28.87 19.02
C PRO A 169 18.21 -28.57 19.41
N SER A 170 18.43 -27.85 20.51
CA SER A 170 19.79 -27.48 20.95
C SER A 170 20.64 -28.68 21.36
N TYR A 171 20.00 -29.78 21.79
CA TYR A 171 20.66 -31.01 22.21
C TYR A 171 20.05 -32.19 21.46
N SER A 172 20.89 -33.13 21.03
CA SER A 172 20.46 -34.40 20.45
C SER A 172 20.22 -35.43 21.54
N ALA A 173 19.09 -36.13 21.50
CA ALA A 173 18.84 -37.26 22.38
C ALA A 173 19.78 -38.44 22.05
N TRP A 174 20.21 -39.17 23.09
CA TRP A 174 20.92 -40.43 22.89
C TRP A 174 19.99 -41.46 22.24
N VAL A 175 20.48 -42.15 21.20
CA VAL A 175 19.74 -43.20 20.50
C VAL A 175 20.34 -44.55 20.86
N SER A 176 19.53 -45.47 21.41
CA SER A 176 20.00 -46.79 21.82
C SER A 176 20.35 -47.67 20.63
N ASN A 177 21.55 -48.27 20.66
CA ASN A 177 21.94 -49.29 19.70
C ASN A 177 21.85 -50.68 20.35
N THR A 178 20.65 -51.25 20.36
CA THR A 178 20.43 -52.61 20.88
C THR A 178 20.67 -53.62 19.75
N LYS A 179 21.81 -54.32 19.80
CA LYS A 179 22.04 -55.48 18.94
C LYS A 179 21.31 -56.69 19.52
N ARG A 180 20.45 -57.34 18.73
CA ARG A 180 19.88 -58.64 19.08
C ARG A 180 20.99 -59.69 19.04
N LYS A 181 21.07 -60.52 20.07
CA LYS A 181 21.97 -61.68 20.15
C LYS A 181 21.39 -62.85 19.36
#